data_AF-A0A3N5VXK8-F1
#
_entry.id   AF-A0A3N5VXK8-F1
#
_cell.length_a   1.000
_cell.length_b   1.000
_cell.length_c   1.000
_cell.angle_alpha   90.00
_cell.angle_beta   90.00
_cell.angle_gamma   90.00
#
_symmetry.space_group_name_H-M   'P 1'
#
loop_
_entity.id
_entity.type
_entity.pdbx_description
1 polymer ?
#
loop_
_entity_poly.entity_id
_entity_poly.type
_entity_poly.pdbx_seq_one_letter_code
_entity_poly.pdbx_strand_id
1 'polypeptide(L)'
;MIGPLFWLSVLFVVYVYLGYPLVLTLLARVRRKPMEYPPYPQDCFACFPKVTLLIAAHNEQDVIASKLENALALDYPKENLRIIV
;
A
#
# COMPACT_ATOMS: atom_id res chain seq x y z
N MET A 1 30.15 21.66 -27.35
CA MET A 1 28.84 22.28 -26.99
C MET A 1 28.03 21.32 -26.10
N ILE A 2 28.58 20.91 -24.96
CA ILE A 2 27.95 19.92 -24.04
C ILE A 2 27.31 20.61 -22.82
N GLY A 3 27.67 21.87 -22.54
CA GLY A 3 27.17 22.63 -21.40
C GLY A 3 25.64 22.59 -21.22
N PRO A 4 24.83 22.82 -22.28
CA PRO A 4 23.38 22.75 -22.16
C PRO A 4 22.87 21.35 -21.79
N LEU A 5 23.45 20.29 -22.36
CA LEU A 5 23.09 18.90 -22.05
C LEU A 5 23.44 18.56 -20.60
N PHE A 6 24.61 18.99 -20.12
CA PHE A 6 25.03 18.78 -18.73
C PHE A 6 24.04 19.42 -17.73
N TRP A 7 23.70 20.70 -17.93
CA TRP A 7 22.77 21.39 -17.04
C TRP A 7 21.35 20.83 -17.12
N LEU A 8 20.92 20.38 -18.30
CA LEU A 8 19.65 19.68 -18.46
C LEU A 8 19.64 18.37 -17.63
N SER A 9 20.72 17.59 -17.66
CA SER A 9 20.84 16.37 -16.85
C SER A 9 20.80 16.66 -15.36
N VAL A 10 21.50 17.70 -14.89
CA VAL A 10 21.46 18.12 -13.47
C VAL A 10 20.04 18.53 -13.08
N LEU A 11 19.35 19.30 -13.93
CA LEU A 11 17.96 19.70 -13.69
C LEU A 11 17.03 18.49 -13.58
N PHE A 12 17.22 17.47 -14.42
CA PHE A 12 16.45 16.22 -14.35
C PHE A 12 16.65 15.50 -13.02
N VAL A 13 17.90 15.38 -12.54
CA VAL A 13 18.19 14.76 -11.24
C VAL A 13 17.52 15.54 -10.11
N VAL A 14 17.66 16.87 -10.10
CA VAL A 14 17.00 17.74 -9.11
C VAL A 14 15.48 17.61 -9.18
N TYR A 15 14.91 17.54 -10.38
CA TYR A 15 13.47 17.34 -10.56
C TYR A 15 13.01 16.00 -9.99
N VAL A 16 13.71 14.89 -10.22
CA VAL A 16 13.28 13.58 -9.69
C VAL A 16 13.33 13.54 -8.16
N TYR A 17 14.37 14.09 -7.55
CA TYR A 17 14.55 14.01 -6.09
C TYR A 17 13.80 15.09 -5.31
N LEU A 18 13.69 16.31 -5.83
CA LEU A 18 13.03 17.44 -5.15
C LEU A 18 11.76 17.89 -5.86
N GLY A 19 11.85 18.12 -7.18
CA GLY A 19 10.74 18.69 -7.95
C GLY A 19 9.48 17.83 -7.94
N TYR A 20 9.64 16.52 -8.13
CA TYR A 20 8.54 15.57 -8.23
C TYR A 20 7.80 15.40 -6.90
N PRO A 21 8.46 15.15 -5.75
CA PRO A 21 7.78 15.16 -4.45
C PRO A 21 7.08 16.50 -4.16
N LEU A 22 7.69 17.64 -4.49
CA LEU A 22 7.10 18.96 -4.27
C LEU A 22 5.84 19.16 -5.13
N VAL A 23 5.90 18.85 -6.42
CA VAL A 23 4.73 18.95 -7.31
C VAL A 23 3.63 18.00 -6.86
N LEU A 24 3.96 16.76 -6.49
CA LEU A 24 2.98 15.80 -5.97
C LEU A 24 2.32 16.29 -4.69
N THR A 25 3.08 16.80 -3.73
CA THR A 25 2.53 17.28 -2.46
C THR A 25 1.64 18.51 -2.66
N LEU A 26 2.01 19.42 -3.56
CA LEU A 26 1.18 20.55 -3.94
C LEU A 26 -0.12 20.09 -4.60
N LEU A 27 -0.04 19.18 -5.57
CA LEU A 27 -1.21 18.61 -6.25
C LEU A 27 -2.11 17.87 -5.26
N ALA A 28 -1.55 17.07 -4.36
CA ALA A 28 -2.29 16.36 -3.32
C ALA A 28 -3.00 17.32 -2.37
N ARG A 29 -2.42 18.49 -2.08
CA ARG A 29 -3.03 19.53 -1.23
C ARG A 29 -4.18 20.25 -1.93
N VAL A 30 -4.01 20.59 -3.21
CA VAL A 30 -5.03 21.29 -4.00
C VAL A 30 -6.18 20.36 -4.40
N ARG A 31 -5.86 19.10 -4.74
CA ARG A 31 -6.82 18.06 -5.11
C ARG A 31 -7.14 17.13 -3.95
N ARG A 32 -7.20 17.65 -2.72
CA ARG A 32 -7.72 16.88 -1.58
C ARG A 32 -9.19 16.55 -1.86
N LYS A 33 -9.43 15.44 -2.55
CA LYS A 33 -10.71 14.76 -2.52
C LYS A 33 -10.74 14.10 -1.15
N PRO A 34 -11.64 14.49 -0.23
CA PRO A 34 -11.84 13.70 0.97
C PRO A 34 -12.23 12.31 0.49
N MET A 35 -11.31 11.36 0.64
CA MET A 35 -11.71 9.96 0.65
C MET A 35 -12.52 9.82 1.92
N GLU A 36 -13.84 9.88 1.79
CA GLU A 36 -14.73 9.33 2.80
C GLU A 36 -14.45 7.84 2.83
N TYR A 37 -13.46 7.46 3.64
CA TYR A 37 -13.43 6.11 4.14
C TYR A 37 -14.68 5.97 5.00
N PRO A 38 -15.57 5.02 4.71
CA PRO A 38 -16.67 4.75 5.61
C PRO A 38 -16.05 4.50 6.99
N PRO A 39 -16.63 5.08 8.06
CA PRO A 39 -16.14 4.85 9.40
C PRO A 39 -16.03 3.33 9.61
N TYR A 40 -14.90 2.89 10.15
CA TYR A 40 -14.70 1.49 10.48
C TYR A 40 -15.88 1.05 11.37
N PRO A 41 -16.64 0.01 11.00
CA PRO A 41 -17.78 -0.42 11.79
C PRO A 41 -17.28 -0.98 13.11
N GLN A 42 -17.24 -0.14 14.15
CA GLN A 42 -16.79 -0.54 15.49
C GLN A 42 -17.71 -1.60 16.10
N ASP A 43 -19.01 -1.56 15.74
CA ASP A 43 -20.05 -2.38 16.35
C ASP A 43 -20.74 -3.35 15.36
N CYS A 44 -20.25 -3.48 14.13
CA CYS A 44 -20.86 -4.32 13.10
C CYS A 44 -19.85 -5.29 12.48
N PHE A 45 -19.61 -6.42 13.16
CA PHE A 45 -18.83 -7.54 12.63
C PHE A 45 -19.38 -8.07 11.29
N ALA A 46 -20.69 -7.98 11.07
CA ALA A 46 -21.34 -8.36 9.81
C ALA A 46 -21.07 -7.40 8.64
N CYS A 47 -20.56 -6.20 8.91
CA CYS A 47 -20.28 -5.17 7.90
C CYS A 47 -18.87 -5.28 7.32
N PHE A 48 -18.05 -6.21 7.83
CA PHE A 48 -16.71 -6.45 7.31
C PHE A 48 -16.79 -7.02 5.89
N PRO A 49 -16.00 -6.50 4.93
CA PRO A 49 -16.00 -7.01 3.57
C PRO A 49 -15.48 -8.45 3.52
N LYS A 50 -15.89 -9.23 2.53
CA LYS A 50 -15.23 -10.52 2.28
C LYS A 50 -13.87 -10.26 1.63
N VAL A 51 -12.82 -10.74 2.27
CA VAL A 51 -11.44 -10.56 1.82
C VAL A 51 -10.76 -11.92 1.62
N THR A 52 -9.83 -11.97 0.67
CA THR A 52 -8.98 -13.13 0.45
C THR A 52 -7.53 -12.74 0.70
N LEU A 53 -6.91 -13.35 1.70
CA LEU A 53 -5.50 -13.24 1.99
C LEU A 53 -4.75 -14.26 1.14
N LEU A 54 -4.04 -13.79 0.12
CA LEU A 54 -3.18 -14.59 -0.73
C LEU A 54 -1.75 -14.62 -0.16
N ILE A 55 -1.25 -15.81 0.16
CA ILE A 55 0.09 -16.03 0.73
C ILE A 55 0.92 -16.76 -0.32
N ALA A 56 1.68 -16.04 -1.14
CA ALA A 56 2.61 -16.69 -2.06
C ALA A 56 3.70 -17.43 -1.28
N ALA A 57 3.73 -18.77 -1.38
CA ALA A 57 4.68 -19.60 -0.62
C ALA A 57 5.72 -20.28 -1.53
N HIS A 58 6.92 -19.69 -1.66
CA HIS A 58 8.05 -20.30 -2.36
C HIS A 58 9.21 -20.55 -1.39
N ASN A 59 9.61 -21.81 -1.20
CA ASN A 59 10.64 -22.22 -0.22
C ASN A 59 10.36 -21.76 1.23
N GLU A 60 9.08 -21.65 1.60
CA GLU A 60 8.63 -21.15 2.91
C GLU A 60 8.47 -22.27 3.96
N GLN A 61 9.04 -23.46 3.74
CA GLN A 61 8.83 -24.64 4.60
C GLN A 61 9.07 -24.34 6.10
N ASP A 62 10.11 -23.57 6.41
CA ASP A 62 10.53 -23.31 7.79
C ASP A 62 9.65 -22.28 8.52
N VAL A 63 8.86 -21.49 7.79
CA VAL A 63 8.09 -20.36 8.36
C VAL A 63 6.61 -20.34 7.97
N ILE A 64 6.17 -21.23 7.08
CA ILE A 64 4.78 -21.25 6.60
C ILE A 64 3.79 -21.54 7.74
N ALA A 65 4.19 -22.38 8.70
CA ALA A 65 3.36 -22.68 9.88
C ALA A 65 3.09 -21.42 10.71
N SER A 66 4.15 -20.69 11.09
CA SER A 66 3.99 -19.46 11.87
C SER A 66 3.28 -18.35 11.08
N LYS A 67 3.49 -18.26 9.76
CA LYS A 67 2.72 -17.35 8.89
C LYS A 67 1.22 -17.67 8.88
N LEU A 68 0.85 -18.95 8.81
CA LEU A 68 -0.54 -19.39 8.85
C LEU A 68 -1.17 -19.16 10.23
N GLU A 69 -0.45 -19.45 11.31
CA GLU A 69 -0.92 -19.18 12.67
C GLU A 69 -1.21 -17.69 12.88
N ASN A 70 -0.31 -16.82 12.44
CA ASN A 70 -0.50 -15.38 12.49
C ASN A 70 -1.70 -14.93 11.64
N ALA A 71 -1.88 -15.48 10.44
CA ALA A 71 -3.01 -15.17 9.58
C ALA A 71 -4.35 -15.61 10.18
N LEU A 72 -4.39 -16.75 10.87
CA LEU A 72 -5.59 -17.27 11.54
C LEU A 72 -5.91 -16.52 12.85
N ALA A 73 -4.91 -15.85 13.43
CA ALA A 73 -5.03 -15.03 14.63
C ALA A 73 -5.45 -13.57 14.33
N LEU A 74 -5.70 -13.21 13.07
CA LEU A 74 -6.20 -11.89 12.71
C LEU A 74 -7.55 -11.61 13.40
N ASP A 75 -7.68 -10.39 13.93
CA ASP A 75 -8.94 -9.87 14.47
C ASP A 75 -9.89 -9.51 13.32
N TYR A 76 -10.44 -10.56 12.69
CA TYR A 76 -11.33 -10.48 11.54
C TYR A 76 -12.37 -11.60 11.62
N PRO A 77 -13.65 -11.35 11.27
CA PRO A 77 -14.66 -12.40 11.22
C PRO A 77 -14.22 -13.55 10.31
N LYS A 78 -14.15 -14.77 10.86
CA LYS A 78 -13.61 -15.95 10.17
C LYS A 78 -14.39 -16.30 8.90
N GLU A 79 -15.69 -16.03 8.89
CA GLU A 79 -16.59 -16.19 7.76
C GLU A 79 -16.32 -15.23 6.59
N ASN A 80 -15.65 -14.10 6.86
CA ASN A 80 -15.32 -13.07 5.88
C ASN A 80 -13.85 -13.09 5.45
N LEU A 81 -13.00 -13.90 6.10
CA LEU A 81 -11.60 -14.07 5.76
C LEU A 81 -11.38 -15.42 5.07
N ARG A 82 -10.95 -15.38 3.81
CA ARG A 82 -10.46 -16.56 3.09
C ARG A 82 -8.95 -16.51 2.99
N ILE A 83 -8.26 -17.60 3.30
CA ILE A 83 -6.81 -17.72 3.13
C ILE A 83 -6.52 -18.66 1.97
N ILE A 84 -5.64 -18.26 1.07
CA ILE A 84 -5.13 -19.07 -0.03
C ILE A 84 -3.61 -19.01 0.03
N VAL A 85 -2.96 -20.16 0.05
CA VAL A 85 -1.50 -20.31 0.03
C VAL A 85 -1.09 -20.82 -1.35
#